data_AF-A0A2V9B8D7-F1
#
_entry.id   AF-A0A2V9B8D7-F1
#
_cell.length_a   1.000
_cell.length_b   1.000
_cell.length_c   1.000
_cell.angle_alpha   90.00
_cell.angle_beta   90.00
_cell.angle_gamma   90.00
#
_symmetry.space_group_name_H-M   'P 1'
#
loop_
_entity.id
_entity.type
_entity.pdbx_description
1 polymer ?
#
loop_
_entity_poly.entity_id
_entity_poly.type
_entity_poly.pdbx_seq_one_letter_code
_entity_poly.pdbx_strand_id
1 'polypeptide(L)'
;QDLGHTAVFLIGDFTALVGDPTGQSETRPPLSREQVNANAKTYLDQVFKILDPKKTEIRYNREWLDKLSSYDIVRLCAKYRVARMLEHEDFRARLENGQPISVHELLYPLLVAYDSVVLEADVELGATEQKFNLLMGREI
;
A
#
# COMPACT_ATOMS: atom_id res chain seq x y z
N GLN A 1 18.51 -1.77 -10.44
CA GLN A 1 19.70 -1.07 -9.93
C GLN A 1 20.91 -1.25 -10.85
N ASP A 2 21.25 -2.48 -11.24
CA ASP A 2 22.43 -2.71 -12.09
C ASP A 2 22.33 -2.07 -13.48
N LEU A 3 21.11 -1.94 -14.01
CA LEU A 3 20.82 -1.23 -15.26
C LEU A 3 20.72 0.31 -15.11
N GLY A 4 21.08 0.86 -13.96
CA GLY A 4 21.11 2.32 -13.73
C GLY A 4 19.82 2.95 -13.19
N HIS A 5 18.72 2.20 -13.09
CA HIS A 5 17.48 2.69 -12.47
C HIS A 5 17.58 2.78 -10.94
N THR A 6 17.02 3.84 -10.37
CA THR A 6 16.86 4.04 -8.93
C THR A 6 15.80 3.08 -8.37
N ALA A 7 16.15 2.33 -7.34
CA ALA A 7 15.18 1.52 -6.62
C ALA A 7 14.68 2.30 -5.39
N VAL A 8 13.37 2.48 -5.29
CA VAL A 8 12.74 3.02 -4.08
C VAL A 8 12.18 1.85 -3.27
N PHE A 9 12.71 1.62 -2.08
CA PHE A 9 12.16 0.68 -1.12
C PHE A 9 11.19 1.41 -0.20
N LEU A 10 9.90 1.30 -0.52
CA LEU A 10 8.82 1.95 0.21
C LEU A 10 8.38 1.11 1.42
N ILE A 11 8.36 1.73 2.58
CA ILE A 11 7.86 1.16 3.83
C ILE A 11 6.46 1.72 4.07
N GLY A 12 5.46 0.84 4.01
CA GLY A 12 4.05 1.15 4.20
C GLY A 12 3.66 1.33 5.66
N ASP A 13 4.22 2.32 6.34
CA ASP A 13 4.06 2.48 7.79
C ASP A 13 2.78 3.20 8.22
N PHE A 14 2.18 4.00 7.33
CA PHE A 14 0.82 4.48 7.49
C PHE A 14 -0.18 3.39 7.10
N THR A 15 0.03 2.72 5.97
CA THR A 15 -0.87 1.67 5.46
C THR A 15 -0.91 0.44 6.38
N ALA A 16 0.13 0.18 7.17
CA ALA A 16 0.13 -0.81 8.24
C ALA A 16 -0.89 -0.52 9.37
N LEU A 17 -1.32 0.73 9.54
CA LEU A 17 -2.38 1.11 10.48
C LEU A 17 -3.78 0.81 9.93
N VAL A 18 -3.91 0.81 8.60
CA VAL A 18 -5.17 0.47 7.90
C VAL A 18 -5.32 -1.05 7.80
N GLY A 19 -4.22 -1.75 7.52
CA GLY A 19 -4.20 -3.20 7.31
C GLY A 19 -4.49 -3.57 5.86
N ASP A 20 -3.59 -4.35 5.25
CA ASP A 20 -3.77 -4.85 3.89
C ASP A 20 -4.84 -5.95 3.86
N PRO A 21 -5.97 -5.77 3.12
CA PRO A 21 -6.98 -6.80 2.98
C PRO A 21 -6.60 -7.90 1.97
N THR A 22 -5.51 -7.72 1.21
CA THR A 22 -5.14 -8.59 0.09
C THR A 22 -4.82 -10.02 0.54
N GLY A 23 -5.54 -11.00 0.00
CA GLY A 23 -5.43 -12.42 0.32
C GLY A 23 -5.85 -12.79 1.74
N GLN A 24 -6.67 -11.96 2.41
CA GLN A 24 -7.10 -12.17 3.80
C GLN A 24 -8.61 -12.39 3.93
N SER A 25 -8.99 -13.37 4.75
CA SER A 25 -10.40 -13.61 5.12
C SER A 25 -10.91 -12.66 6.20
N GLU A 26 -10.01 -12.02 6.95
CA GLU A 26 -10.32 -11.08 8.03
C GLU A 26 -9.30 -9.94 8.06
N THR A 27 -9.72 -8.77 8.55
CA THR A 27 -8.85 -7.59 8.67
C THR A 27 -7.72 -7.86 9.65
N ARG A 28 -6.48 -7.56 9.25
CA ARG A 28 -5.33 -7.67 10.16
C ARG A 28 -5.47 -6.66 11.29
N PRO A 29 -5.11 -7.03 12.54
CA PRO A 29 -5.03 -6.04 13.60
C PRO A 29 -3.99 -4.97 13.25
N PRO A 30 -4.28 -3.69 13.52
CA PRO A 30 -3.36 -2.61 13.23
C PRO A 30 -2.08 -2.76 14.06
N LEU A 31 -0.93 -2.46 13.45
CA LEU A 31 0.36 -2.50 14.13
C LEU A 31 0.66 -1.17 14.84
N SER A 32 1.32 -1.23 16.00
CA SER A 32 1.85 -0.03 16.64
C SER A 32 3.03 0.54 15.84
N ARG A 33 3.31 1.83 16.00
CA ARG A 33 4.42 2.49 15.31
C ARG A 33 5.77 1.85 15.66
N GLU A 34 5.95 1.46 16.92
CA GLU A 34 7.14 0.80 17.41
C GLU A 34 7.32 -0.56 16.73
N GLN A 35 6.24 -1.32 16.55
CA GLN A 35 6.26 -2.60 15.84
C GLN A 35 6.62 -2.40 14.37
N VAL A 36 6.03 -1.42 13.70
CA VAL A 36 6.34 -1.12 12.30
C VAL A 36 7.81 -0.72 12.12
N ASN A 37 8.33 0.16 12.98
CA ASN A 37 9.73 0.58 12.93
C ASN A 37 10.70 -0.59 13.21
N ALA A 38 10.35 -1.48 14.15
CA ALA A 38 11.16 -2.67 14.43
C ALA A 38 11.18 -3.64 13.23
N ASN A 39 10.01 -3.90 12.63
CA ASN A 39 9.89 -4.76 11.44
C ASN A 39 10.64 -4.17 10.25
N ALA A 40 10.49 -2.86 9.99
CA ALA A 40 11.19 -2.13 8.95
C ALA A 40 12.71 -2.34 9.00
N LYS A 41 13.32 -2.26 10.20
CA LYS A 41 14.75 -2.51 10.37
C LYS A 41 15.16 -3.91 9.88
N THR A 42 14.39 -4.93 10.28
CA THR A 42 14.68 -6.32 9.86
C THR A 42 14.49 -6.53 8.36
N TYR A 43 13.58 -5.81 7.72
CA TYR A 43 13.37 -5.89 6.27
C TYR A 43 14.54 -5.25 5.52
N LEU A 44 15.01 -4.09 5.98
CA LEU A 44 16.17 -3.43 5.40
C LEU A 44 17.43 -4.30 5.51
N ASP A 45 17.66 -4.92 6.67
CA ASP A 45 18.79 -5.84 6.88
C ASP A 45 18.76 -7.05 5.91
N GLN A 46 17.56 -7.49 5.50
CA GLN A 46 17.40 -8.59 4.54
C GLN A 46 17.52 -8.11 3.10
N VAL A 47 16.86 -7.01 2.76
CA VAL A 47 16.83 -6.44 1.41
C VAL A 47 18.22 -6.02 0.96
N PHE A 48 19.04 -5.46 1.85
CA PHE A 48 20.42 -5.06 1.53
C PHE A 48 21.41 -6.22 1.37
N LYS A 49 20.96 -7.47 1.55
CA LYS A 49 21.72 -8.63 1.07
C LYS A 49 21.62 -8.80 -0.45
N ILE A 50 20.63 -8.16 -1.08
CA ILE A 50 20.32 -8.26 -2.51
C ILE A 50 20.49 -6.90 -3.19
N LEU A 51 19.89 -5.84 -2.64
CA LEU A 51 19.96 -4.49 -3.19
C LEU A 51 21.19 -3.73 -2.67
N ASP A 52 21.76 -2.86 -3.49
CA ASP A 52 22.86 -1.98 -3.08
C ASP A 52 22.30 -0.78 -2.30
N PRO A 53 22.62 -0.63 -1.00
CA PRO A 53 22.09 0.45 -0.17
C PRO A 53 22.50 1.85 -0.66
N LYS A 54 23.59 1.98 -1.42
CA LYS A 54 23.99 3.27 -2.01
C LYS A 54 23.17 3.66 -3.24
N LYS A 55 22.44 2.70 -3.81
CA LYS A 55 21.58 2.87 -4.99
C LYS A 55 20.10 2.67 -4.68
N THR A 56 19.75 2.54 -3.40
CA THR A 56 18.37 2.34 -2.92
C THR A 56 17.95 3.55 -2.10
N GLU A 57 16.82 4.14 -2.45
CA GLU A 57 16.15 5.12 -1.61
C GLU A 57 15.19 4.41 -0.68
N ILE A 58 15.26 4.71 0.62
CA ILE A 58 14.31 4.20 1.61
C ILE A 58 13.30 5.31 1.88
N ARG A 59 12.02 5.04 1.69
CA ARG A 59 10.94 6.01 1.92
C ARG A 59 9.88 5.41 2.83
N TYR A 60 9.18 6.26 3.57
CA TYR A 60 8.06 5.86 4.43
C TYR A 60 6.80 6.58 3.97
N ASN A 61 5.71 5.86 3.70
CA ASN A 61 4.52 6.53 3.15
C ASN A 61 3.84 7.49 4.13
N ARG A 62 4.10 7.40 5.44
CA ARG A 62 3.71 8.47 6.38
C ARG A 62 4.24 9.86 6.00
N GLU A 63 5.34 9.95 5.26
CA GLU A 63 5.95 11.24 4.86
C GLU A 63 4.97 12.14 4.10
N TRP A 64 4.01 11.54 3.41
CA TRP A 64 2.93 12.24 2.71
C TRP A 64 1.55 11.86 3.22
N LEU A 65 1.30 10.60 3.60
CA LEU A 65 -0.02 10.17 4.05
C LEU A 65 -0.45 10.79 5.40
N ASP A 66 0.48 11.07 6.33
CA ASP A 66 0.15 11.78 7.59
C ASP A 66 -0.30 13.23 7.33
N LYS A 67 -0.02 13.78 6.15
CA LYS A 67 -0.32 15.17 5.78
C LYS A 67 -1.62 15.32 5.01
N LEU A 68 -2.26 14.22 4.60
CA LEU A 68 -3.53 14.27 3.88
C LEU A 68 -4.62 14.81 4.78
N SER A 69 -5.24 15.92 4.36
CA SER A 69 -6.42 16.44 5.03
C SER A 69 -7.65 15.59 4.70
N SER A 70 -8.73 15.75 5.48
CA SER A 70 -10.02 15.13 5.15
C SER A 70 -10.52 15.51 3.76
N TYR A 71 -10.20 16.73 3.30
CA TYR A 71 -10.51 17.18 1.93
C TYR A 71 -9.74 16.38 0.88
N ASP A 72 -8.46 16.10 1.11
CA ASP A 72 -7.64 15.31 0.17
C ASP A 72 -8.11 13.86 0.10
N ILE A 73 -8.48 13.27 1.24
CA ILE A 73 -9.08 11.93 1.29
C ILE A 73 -10.39 11.88 0.50
N VAL A 74 -11.27 12.87 0.64
CA VAL A 74 -12.51 12.92 -0.15
C VAL A 74 -12.22 13.02 -1.65
N ARG A 75 -11.23 13.84 -2.05
CA ARG A 75 -10.81 13.94 -3.46
C ARG A 75 -10.25 12.63 -3.99
N LEU A 76 -9.48 11.90 -3.19
CA LEU A 76 -8.93 10.61 -3.53
C LEU A 76 -10.05 9.56 -3.69
N CYS A 77 -10.98 9.49 -2.74
CA CYS A 77 -12.16 8.62 -2.81
C CYS A 77 -13.03 8.90 -4.05
N ALA A 78 -13.10 10.15 -4.51
CA ALA A 78 -13.85 10.52 -5.71
C ALA A 78 -13.23 10.00 -7.02
N LYS A 79 -11.97 9.53 -7.00
CA LYS A 79 -11.28 9.00 -8.19
C LYS A 79 -11.71 7.59 -8.56
N TYR A 80 -12.28 6.84 -7.62
CA TYR A 80 -12.56 5.42 -7.82
C TYR A 80 -13.99 5.06 -7.42
N ARG A 81 -14.59 4.11 -8.14
CA ARG A 81 -15.98 3.69 -7.90
C ARG A 81 -16.01 2.54 -6.92
N VAL A 82 -16.89 2.61 -5.92
CA VAL A 82 -17.08 1.52 -4.96
C VAL A 82 -17.38 0.18 -5.63
N ALA A 83 -18.18 0.17 -6.70
CA ALA A 83 -18.48 -1.05 -7.44
C ALA A 83 -17.20 -1.75 -7.97
N ARG A 84 -16.21 -0.98 -8.45
CA ARG A 84 -14.92 -1.53 -8.90
C ARG A 84 -14.07 -2.03 -7.73
N MET A 85 -14.13 -1.38 -6.56
CA MET A 85 -13.45 -1.91 -5.38
C MET A 85 -14.00 -3.27 -4.99
N LEU A 86 -15.32 -3.44 -5.02
CA LEU A 86 -15.98 -4.68 -4.65
C LEU A 86 -15.85 -5.79 -5.70
N GLU A 87 -15.30 -5.51 -6.89
CA GLU A 87 -14.88 -6.53 -7.86
C GLU A 87 -13.58 -7.22 -7.45
N HIS A 88 -12.81 -6.63 -6.52
CA HIS A 88 -11.62 -7.25 -5.96
C HIS A 88 -11.96 -8.57 -5.29
N GLU A 89 -11.18 -9.62 -5.54
CA GLU A 89 -11.49 -10.99 -5.12
C GLU A 89 -11.71 -11.10 -3.61
N ASP A 90 -10.88 -10.45 -2.79
CA ASP A 90 -11.01 -10.51 -1.33
C ASP A 90 -12.28 -9.82 -0.82
N PHE A 91 -12.63 -8.66 -1.38
CA PHE A 91 -13.85 -7.95 -0.98
C PHE A 91 -15.09 -8.69 -1.49
N ARG A 92 -15.06 -9.21 -2.72
CA ARG A 92 -16.14 -10.01 -3.29
C ARG A 92 -16.38 -11.26 -2.47
N ALA A 93 -15.33 -12.03 -2.19
CA ALA A 93 -15.44 -13.27 -1.41
C ALA A 93 -15.96 -13.01 0.01
N ARG A 94 -15.50 -11.94 0.66
CA ARG A 94 -16.01 -11.57 2.01
C ARG A 94 -17.49 -11.18 1.95
N LEU A 95 -17.92 -10.38 0.97
CA LEU A 95 -19.33 -10.03 0.80
C LEU A 95 -20.20 -11.26 0.54
N GLU A 96 -19.79 -12.15 -0.36
CA GLU A 96 -20.52 -13.37 -0.72
C GLU A 96 -20.66 -14.32 0.49
N ASN A 97 -19.65 -14.36 1.35
CA ASN A 97 -19.64 -15.18 2.58
C ASN A 97 -20.26 -14.47 3.80
N GLY A 98 -20.81 -13.27 3.65
CA GLY A 98 -21.38 -12.49 4.76
C GLY A 98 -20.36 -12.05 5.81
N GLN A 99 -19.07 -12.03 5.46
CA GLN A 99 -18.00 -11.55 6.31
C GLN A 99 -17.98 -10.01 6.30
N PRO A 100 -17.84 -9.35 7.47
CA PRO A 100 -17.87 -7.90 7.55
C PRO A 100 -16.67 -7.30 6.81
N ILE A 101 -16.87 -6.17 6.14
CA ILE A 101 -15.83 -5.32 5.57
C ILE A 101 -15.96 -3.94 6.20
N SER A 102 -14.90 -3.49 6.86
CA SER A 102 -14.84 -2.18 7.49
C SER A 102 -14.55 -1.10 6.45
N VAL A 103 -15.18 0.06 6.59
CA VAL A 103 -15.07 1.17 5.60
C VAL A 103 -13.62 1.63 5.39
N HIS A 104 -12.80 1.62 6.43
CA HIS A 104 -11.39 2.02 6.32
C HIS A 104 -10.57 1.08 5.42
N GLU A 105 -10.98 -0.18 5.26
CA GLU A 105 -10.29 -1.15 4.38
C GLU A 105 -10.43 -0.74 2.91
N LEU A 106 -11.50 -0.04 2.54
CA LEU A 106 -11.70 0.49 1.19
C LEU A 106 -10.73 1.63 0.86
N LEU A 107 -10.13 2.26 1.89
CA LEU A 107 -9.11 3.28 1.70
C LEU A 107 -7.74 2.68 1.37
N TYR A 108 -7.47 1.43 1.76
CA TYR A 108 -6.14 0.83 1.61
C TYR A 108 -5.63 0.88 0.15
N PRO A 109 -6.40 0.41 -0.86
CA PRO A 109 -5.94 0.46 -2.24
C PRO A 109 -5.69 1.88 -2.75
N LEU A 110 -6.51 2.85 -2.31
CA LEU A 110 -6.36 4.26 -2.69
C LEU A 110 -5.09 4.88 -2.11
N LEU A 111 -4.76 4.57 -0.85
CA LEU A 111 -3.57 5.06 -0.18
C LEU A 111 -2.30 4.50 -0.81
N VAL A 112 -2.29 3.19 -1.13
CA VAL A 112 -1.18 2.55 -1.84
C VAL A 112 -1.02 3.17 -3.24
N ALA A 113 -2.11 3.35 -3.96
CA ALA A 113 -2.06 3.99 -5.27
C ALA A 113 -1.52 5.42 -5.20
N TYR A 114 -1.84 6.18 -4.13
CA TYR A 114 -1.35 7.54 -3.94
C TYR A 114 0.17 7.58 -3.69
N ASP A 115 0.74 6.53 -3.11
CA ASP A 115 2.19 6.40 -2.95
C ASP A 115 2.90 6.48 -4.32
N SER A 116 2.36 5.82 -5.34
CA SER A 116 2.91 5.85 -6.70
C SER A 116 2.82 7.22 -7.37
N VAL A 117 1.78 8.01 -7.05
CA VAL A 117 1.65 9.40 -7.51
C VAL A 117 2.73 10.29 -6.88
N VAL A 118 2.92 10.19 -5.56
CA VAL A 118 3.90 11.03 -4.84
C VAL A 118 5.34 10.66 -5.19
N LEU A 119 5.60 9.38 -5.45
CA LEU A 119 6.93 8.89 -5.85
C LEU A 119 7.23 9.10 -7.33
N GLU A 120 6.27 9.60 -8.13
CA GLU A 120 6.39 9.71 -9.58
C GLU A 120 6.88 8.39 -10.21
N ALA A 121 6.30 7.27 -9.75
CA ALA A 121 6.82 5.94 -10.03
C ALA A 121 6.64 5.56 -11.51
N ASP A 122 7.75 5.34 -12.23
CA ASP A 122 7.71 4.78 -13.59
C ASP A 122 7.25 3.31 -13.61
N VAL A 123 7.68 2.54 -12.60
CA VAL A 123 7.42 1.11 -12.45
C VAL A 123 7.21 0.79 -10.97
N GLU A 124 6.07 0.19 -10.65
CA GLU A 124 5.79 -0.39 -9.34
C GLU A 124 5.84 -1.92 -9.43
N LEU A 125 6.51 -2.56 -8.47
CA LEU A 125 6.69 -4.01 -8.41
C LEU A 125 5.97 -4.57 -7.19
N GLY A 126 5.21 -5.65 -7.39
CA GLY A 126 4.51 -6.34 -6.31
C GLY A 126 4.29 -7.82 -6.64
N ALA A 127 3.84 -8.57 -5.64
CA ALA A 127 3.45 -9.96 -5.80
C ALA A 127 2.17 -10.08 -6.67
N THR A 128 1.84 -11.29 -7.12
CA THR A 128 0.68 -11.51 -8.01
C THR A 128 -0.63 -11.11 -7.35
N GLU A 129 -0.72 -11.32 -6.04
CA GLU A 129 -1.85 -10.95 -5.20
C GLU A 129 -2.07 -9.43 -5.16
N GLN A 130 -1.01 -8.63 -5.34
CA GLN A 130 -1.07 -7.16 -5.33
C GLN A 130 -1.52 -6.55 -6.66
N LYS A 131 -1.86 -7.37 -7.67
CA LYS A 131 -2.21 -6.90 -9.02
C LYS A 131 -3.27 -5.80 -9.02
N PHE A 132 -4.29 -5.90 -8.16
CA PHE A 132 -5.33 -4.89 -8.08
C PHE A 132 -4.80 -3.54 -7.58
N ASN A 133 -4.03 -3.53 -6.50
CA ASN A 133 -3.44 -2.31 -5.94
C ASN A 133 -2.46 -1.66 -6.94
N LEU A 134 -1.63 -2.47 -7.62
CA LEU A 134 -0.71 -1.99 -8.66
C LEU A 134 -1.44 -1.35 -9.86
N LEU A 135 -2.58 -1.92 -10.26
CA LEU A 135 -3.39 -1.35 -11.34
C LEU A 135 -4.08 -0.05 -10.91
N MET A 136 -4.46 0.05 -9.63
CA MET A 136 -5.06 1.27 -9.10
C MET A 136 -4.07 2.45 -9.12
N GLY A 137 -2.79 2.20 -8.80
CA GLY A 137 -1.73 3.21 -8.93
C GLY A 137 -1.58 3.78 -10.35
N ARG A 138 -1.98 3.04 -11.39
CA ARG A 138 -1.96 3.51 -12.79
C ARG A 138 -3.21 4.29 -13.19
N GLU A 139 -4.32 4.13 -12.47
CA GLU A 139 -5.61 4.71 -12.84
C GLU A 139 -5.82 6.10 -12.21
N ILE A 140 -5.21 6.36 -11.04
CA ILE A 140 -5.41 7.60 -10.28
C ILE A 140 -4.39 8.70 -10.61
#